data_AF-A0A8H1L353-F1
#
_entry.id   AF-A0A8H1L353-F1
#
_cell.length_a   1.000
_cell.length_b   1.000
_cell.length_c   1.000
_cell.angle_alpha   90.00
_cell.angle_beta   90.00
_cell.angle_gamma   90.00
#
_symmetry.space_group_name_H-M   'P 1'
#
loop_
_entity.id
_entity.type
_entity.pdbx_description
1 polymer ?
#
loop_
_entity_poly.entity_id
_entity_poly.type
_entity_poly.pdbx_seq_one_letter_code
_entity_poly.pdbx_strand_id
1 'polypeptide(L)'
;MTSDESGRGPAEPPIRVVRGNPTPEELAAALAVVRVRASAPQPEEEAAPHAPGAWSDPARTVPGPPPAPGPGAWRRSFWPG
;
A
#
# COMPACT_ATOMS: atom_id res chain seq x y z
N MET A 1 -42.00 12.92 5.52
CA MET A 1 -40.81 13.67 5.06
C MET A 1 -39.78 12.65 4.68
N THR A 2 -39.63 12.47 3.38
CA THR A 2 -38.58 11.70 2.71
C THR A 2 -37.20 12.27 3.07
N SER A 3 -36.23 11.38 3.29
CA SER A 3 -34.82 11.49 2.86
C SER A 3 -33.89 10.85 3.89
N ASP A 4 -33.48 9.60 3.62
CA ASP A 4 -32.06 9.26 3.57
C ASP A 4 -31.91 8.04 2.64
N GLU A 5 -32.03 8.31 1.34
CA GLU A 5 -31.44 7.45 0.30
C GLU A 5 -29.97 7.86 0.18
N SER A 6 -29.19 7.73 1.26
CA SER A 6 -27.73 7.89 1.19
C SER A 6 -27.18 6.62 0.56
N GLY A 7 -26.99 6.70 -0.76
CA GLY A 7 -26.68 5.58 -1.64
C GLY A 7 -25.53 4.69 -1.16
N ARG A 8 -25.86 3.43 -0.87
CA ARG A 8 -24.89 2.35 -1.04
C ARG A 8 -24.72 2.14 -2.55
N GLY A 9 -23.84 2.94 -3.17
CA GLY A 9 -23.34 2.63 -4.51
C GLY A 9 -22.79 1.19 -4.54
N PRO A 10 -22.75 0.52 -5.71
CA PRO A 10 -22.17 -0.82 -5.80
C PRO A 10 -20.82 -0.82 -5.08
N ALA A 11 -20.58 -1.82 -4.23
CA ALA A 11 -19.41 -1.89 -3.37
C ALA A 11 -18.17 -1.44 -4.15
N GLU A 12 -17.56 -0.34 -3.69
CA GLU A 12 -16.40 0.26 -4.35
C GLU A 12 -15.38 -0.86 -4.64
N PRO A 13 -14.86 -0.97 -5.87
CA PRO A 13 -14.00 -2.09 -6.22
C PRO A 13 -12.82 -2.14 -5.25
N PRO A 14 -12.46 -3.32 -4.71
CA PRO A 14 -11.56 -3.42 -3.56
C PRO A 14 -10.15 -2.86 -3.81
N ILE A 15 -9.76 -2.62 -5.07
CA ILE A 15 -8.46 -2.08 -5.47
C ILE A 15 -8.66 -1.14 -6.69
N ARG A 16 -7.97 0.02 -6.70
CA ARG A 16 -7.99 1.01 -7.81
C ARG A 16 -6.59 1.30 -8.36
N VAL A 17 -6.48 1.42 -9.69
CA VAL A 17 -5.27 1.92 -10.36
C VAL A 17 -5.24 3.45 -10.25
N VAL A 18 -4.28 3.98 -9.47
CA VAL A 18 -4.13 5.43 -9.26
C VAL A 18 -3.31 6.10 -10.37
N ARG A 19 -2.38 5.35 -10.99
CA ARG A 19 -1.51 5.81 -12.07
C ARG A 19 -1.20 4.68 -13.05
N GLY A 20 -1.14 4.97 -14.34
CA GLY A 20 -0.89 4.00 -15.42
C GLY A 20 -2.18 3.52 -16.10
N ASN A 21 -2.04 2.75 -17.18
CA ASN A 21 -3.15 2.12 -17.92
C ASN A 21 -2.82 0.65 -18.20
N PRO A 22 -2.86 -0.23 -17.19
CA PRO A 22 -2.50 -1.63 -17.35
C PRO A 22 -3.50 -2.34 -18.26
N THR A 23 -3.02 -3.34 -19.00
CA THR A 23 -3.95 -4.22 -19.70
C THR A 23 -4.77 -5.05 -18.71
N PRO A 24 -5.93 -5.60 -19.10
CA PRO A 24 -6.72 -6.48 -18.24
C PRO A 24 -5.91 -7.69 -17.72
N GLU A 25 -5.02 -8.23 -18.55
CA GLU A 25 -4.16 -9.37 -18.23
C GLU A 25 -3.13 -8.99 -17.15
N GLU A 26 -2.51 -7.82 -17.25
CA GLU A 26 -1.57 -7.31 -16.25
C GLU A 26 -2.25 -7.07 -14.90
N LEU A 27 -3.46 -6.49 -14.90
CA LEU A 27 -4.25 -6.30 -13.69
C LEU A 27 -4.63 -7.64 -13.07
N ALA A 28 -5.06 -8.62 -13.88
CA ALA A 28 -5.37 -9.97 -13.41
C ALA A 28 -4.14 -10.66 -12.79
N ALA A 29 -2.98 -10.54 -13.42
CA ALA A 29 -1.72 -11.08 -12.92
C ALA A 29 -1.31 -10.44 -11.58
N ALA A 30 -1.39 -9.10 -11.48
CA ALA A 30 -1.10 -8.40 -10.24
C ALA A 30 -2.02 -8.85 -9.09
N LEU A 31 -3.33 -8.96 -9.35
CA LEU A 31 -4.30 -9.41 -8.38
C LEU A 31 -4.09 -10.89 -7.97
N ALA A 32 -3.63 -11.74 -8.89
CA ALA A 32 -3.28 -13.12 -8.57
C ALA A 32 -2.12 -13.16 -7.55
N VAL A 33 -1.05 -12.38 -7.78
CA VAL A 33 0.10 -12.32 -6.86
C VAL A 33 -0.29 -11.79 -5.49
N VAL A 34 -1.10 -10.72 -5.43
CA VAL A 34 -1.58 -10.15 -4.17
C VAL A 34 -2.36 -11.19 -3.37
N ARG A 35 -3.29 -11.92 -4.01
CA ARG A 35 -4.07 -12.96 -3.34
C ARG A 35 -3.23 -14.13 -2.84
N VAL A 36 -2.28 -14.60 -3.65
CA VAL A 36 -1.35 -15.66 -3.24
C VAL A 36 -0.56 -15.26 -2.00
N ARG A 37 -0.06 -14.02 -1.95
CA ARG A 37 0.66 -13.51 -0.76
C ARG A 37 -0.25 -13.33 0.45
N ALA A 38 -1.47 -12.82 0.26
CA ALA A 38 -2.42 -12.62 1.35
C ALA A 38 -2.91 -13.95 1.96
N SER A 39 -2.97 -15.01 1.16
CA SER A 39 -3.34 -16.35 1.62
C SER A 39 -2.14 -17.15 2.16
N ALA A 40 -0.91 -16.66 2.03
CA ALA A 40 0.25 -17.38 2.50
C ALA A 40 0.24 -17.45 4.04
N PRO A 41 0.50 -18.63 4.63
CA PRO A 41 0.58 -18.76 6.08
C PRO A 41 1.66 -17.81 6.58
N GLN A 42 1.29 -16.96 7.54
CA GLN A 42 2.28 -16.12 8.21
C GLN A 42 3.13 -17.03 9.11
N PRO A 43 4.47 -16.85 9.12
CA PRO A 43 5.30 -17.55 10.09
C PRO A 43 4.79 -17.25 11.50
N GLU A 44 4.80 -18.26 12.37
CA GLU A 44 4.46 -18.11 13.79
C GLU A 44 5.55 -17.25 14.46
N GLU A 45 5.40 -15.93 14.37
CA GLU A 45 6.15 -15.01 15.20
C GLU A 45 5.45 -14.96 16.56
N GLU A 46 6.16 -15.46 17.57
CA GLU A 46 5.79 -15.38 18.99
C GLU A 46 5.33 -13.95 19.31
N ALA A 47 4.20 -13.83 20.03
CA ALA A 47 3.33 -12.66 20.15
C ALA A 47 3.96 -11.40 20.79
N ALA A 48 5.11 -10.96 20.31
CA ALA A 48 5.54 -9.58 20.43
C ALA A 48 4.62 -8.71 19.54
N PRO A 49 4.28 -7.48 19.97
CA PRO A 49 3.62 -6.55 19.08
C PRO A 49 4.50 -6.36 17.85
N HIS A 50 4.03 -6.82 16.69
CA HIS A 50 4.72 -6.53 15.43
C HIS A 50 4.86 -5.02 15.32
N ALA A 51 6.11 -4.54 15.31
CA ALA A 51 6.34 -3.18 14.86
C ALA A 51 5.74 -3.07 13.45
N PRO A 52 4.94 -2.04 13.14
CA PRO A 52 4.45 -1.86 11.79
C PRO A 52 5.65 -1.93 10.85
N GLY A 53 5.56 -2.80 9.82
CA GLY A 53 6.63 -2.90 8.84
C GLY A 53 7.00 -1.51 8.35
N ALA A 54 8.28 -1.26 8.04
CA ALA A 54 8.80 0.11 7.81
C ALA A 54 8.02 0.92 6.74
N TRP A 55 7.19 0.27 5.93
CA TRP A 55 6.30 0.88 4.93
C TRP A 55 4.96 1.39 5.51
N SER A 56 4.49 0.76 6.59
CA SER A 56 3.25 1.10 7.30
C SER A 56 3.48 2.06 8.47
N ASP A 57 4.71 2.58 8.65
CA ASP A 57 5.03 3.55 9.69
C ASP A 57 4.19 4.84 9.48
N PRO A 58 3.29 5.21 10.42
CA PRO A 58 2.48 6.41 10.32
C PRO A 58 3.31 7.68 10.14
N ALA A 59 4.55 7.73 10.65
CA ALA A 59 5.44 8.86 10.46
C ALA A 59 5.81 9.13 8.98
N ARG A 60 5.59 8.14 8.09
CA ARG A 60 5.77 8.28 6.64
C ARG A 60 4.51 8.80 5.93
N THR A 61 3.34 8.66 6.55
CA THR A 61 2.04 9.11 6.01
C THR A 61 1.65 10.49 6.56
N VAL A 62 2.13 10.84 7.76
CA VAL A 62 1.97 12.17 8.33
C VAL A 62 2.93 13.14 7.62
N PRO A 63 2.44 14.25 7.04
CA PRO A 63 3.31 15.24 6.39
C PRO A 63 4.26 15.90 7.40
N GLY A 64 5.52 15.49 7.37
CA GLY A 64 6.64 16.19 7.99
C GLY A 64 7.54 16.85 6.93
N PRO A 65 8.42 17.78 7.31
CA PRO A 65 9.42 18.31 6.39
C PRO A 65 10.26 17.14 5.84
N PRO A 66 10.44 17.02 4.51
CA PRO A 66 11.32 15.98 3.97
C PRO A 66 12.76 16.24 4.46
N PRO A 67 13.54 15.17 4.73
CA PRO A 67 14.95 15.35 5.08
C PRO A 67 15.66 16.11 3.96
N ALA A 68 16.45 17.12 4.34
CA ALA A 68 17.13 17.97 3.35
C ALA A 68 18.06 17.12 2.47
N PRO A 69 17.99 17.25 1.13
CA PRO A 69 18.87 16.50 0.25
C PRO A 69 20.31 17.00 0.42
N GLY A 70 21.19 16.13 0.92
CA GLY A 70 22.63 16.39 0.96
C GLY A 70 23.33 15.99 -0.36
N PRO A 71 24.58 16.44 -0.58
CA PRO A 71 25.39 16.00 -1.73
C PRO A 71 25.41 14.47 -1.84
N GLY A 72 25.05 13.93 -3.01
CA GLY A 72 25.00 12.49 -3.26
C GLY A 72 23.74 11.76 -2.76
N ALA A 73 22.70 12.47 -2.30
CA ALA A 73 21.43 11.86 -1.85
C ALA A 73 20.79 10.97 -2.92
N TRP A 74 20.65 11.46 -4.15
CA TRP A 74 20.11 10.69 -5.29
C TRP A 74 20.96 9.47 -5.65
N ARG A 75 22.29 9.58 -5.51
CA ARG A 75 23.23 8.49 -5.83
C ARG A 75 23.23 7.40 -4.77
N ARG A 76 22.68 7.67 -3.58
CA ARG A 76 22.53 6.70 -2.49
C ARG A 76 21.10 6.17 -2.37
N SER A 77 20.15 6.69 -3.16
CA SER A 77 18.77 6.18 -3.22
C SER A 77 18.66 4.73 -3.73
N PHE A 78 19.72 4.20 -4.36
CA PHE A 78 19.76 2.83 -4.89
C PHE A 78 20.71 1.88 -4.12
N TRP A 79 21.36 2.37 -3.06
CA TRP A 79 22.20 1.53 -2.20
C TRP A 79 21.42 1.17 -0.92
N PRO A 80 21.45 -0.09 -0.47
CA PRO A 80 20.98 -0.43 0.86
C PRO A 80 21.93 0.20 1.89
N GLY A 81 21.37 1.00 2.79
CA GLY A 81 22.03 1.41 4.05
C GLY A 81 21.78 0.38 5.14
#